data_AF-A0A4P9WQC7-F1
#
_entry.id   AF-A0A4P9WQC7-F1
#
_cell.length_a   1.000
_cell.length_b   1.000
_cell.length_c   1.000
_cell.angle_alpha   90.00
_cell.angle_beta   90.00
_cell.angle_gamma   90.00
#
_symmetry.space_group_name_H-M   'P 1'
#
loop_
_entity.id
_entity.type
_entity.pdbx_description
1 polymer ?
#
loop_
_entity_poly.entity_id
_entity_poly.type
_entity_poly.pdbx_seq_one_letter_code
_entity_poly.pdbx_strand_id
1 'polypeptide(L)'
;MAEPEKMIEKFVRDGMAKSTMRGSIIIVSSLLAHMTNVELIKLFGADCHKIRMEYQDLMKMGEEEAEEHRQEMSETEIKNWASLAEIRDAVNLLAKSVKNVYDFQRVVWYKMELAQTVRNEYHTLKVRNFNVDTDNYIERNGNSTGSFFKIVLNDFKTEGSLSRQEIIMSDPELVSTIDSLYQHRLKRGIDYLFVKQNGKKFENQKFATFVIDGLTGYLGGRRIGSQMLRKIVVTEFRHGEKTIKENKEFSQKMLHSAYMSERYRRIRM
;
A
#
# COMPACT_ATOMS: atom_id res chain seq x y z
N MET A 1 17.57 11.28 -40.10
CA MET A 1 17.06 10.26 -39.15
C MET A 1 17.99 10.28 -37.95
N ALA A 2 17.48 10.36 -36.72
CA ALA A 2 18.33 10.45 -35.53
C ALA A 2 19.01 9.09 -35.27
N GLU A 3 20.33 9.10 -35.08
CA GLU A 3 21.12 7.91 -34.77
C GLU A 3 20.66 7.28 -33.44
N PRO A 4 20.36 5.98 -33.41
CA PRO A 4 19.86 5.27 -32.21
C PRO A 4 20.76 5.45 -30.97
N GLU A 5 22.07 5.51 -31.17
CA GLU A 5 23.07 5.67 -30.11
C GLU A 5 22.93 7.03 -29.39
N LYS A 6 22.70 8.11 -30.13
CA LYS A 6 22.44 9.44 -29.59
C LYS A 6 21.11 9.51 -28.82
N MET A 7 20.17 8.62 -29.16
CA MET A 7 18.91 8.50 -28.44
C MET A 7 19.13 7.83 -27.08
N ILE A 8 19.89 6.73 -27.03
CA ILE A 8 20.24 6.00 -25.80
C ILE A 8 21.04 6.87 -24.83
N GLU A 9 22.04 7.61 -25.33
CA GLU A 9 22.80 8.55 -24.50
C GLU A 9 21.91 9.66 -23.94
N LYS A 10 20.95 10.15 -24.74
CA LYS A 10 19.93 11.09 -24.27
C LYS A 10 19.00 10.47 -23.21
N PHE A 11 18.62 9.19 -23.36
CA PHE A 11 17.79 8.48 -22.38
C PHE A 11 18.47 8.35 -21.01
N VAL A 12 19.78 8.07 -21.02
CA VAL A 12 20.60 7.96 -19.80
C VAL A 12 20.86 9.33 -19.18
N ARG A 13 21.15 10.34 -20.01
CA ARG A 13 21.43 11.72 -19.57
C ARG A 13 20.21 12.44 -18.98
N ASP A 14 19.02 12.14 -19.48
CA ASP A 14 17.77 12.79 -19.04
C ASP A 14 17.12 12.11 -17.82
N GLY A 15 17.78 11.10 -17.21
CA GLY A 15 17.33 10.49 -15.95
C GLY A 15 15.98 9.78 -16.05
N MET A 16 15.70 9.14 -17.19
CA MET A 16 14.37 8.59 -17.45
C MET A 16 14.00 7.47 -16.48
N ALA A 17 12.78 7.55 -15.94
CA ALA A 17 12.25 6.55 -15.02
C ALA A 17 12.28 5.14 -15.65
N LYS A 18 12.68 4.12 -14.86
CA LYS A 18 12.81 2.70 -15.27
C LYS A 18 11.59 2.16 -16.06
N SER A 19 10.39 2.70 -15.83
CA SER A 19 9.17 2.35 -16.58
C SER A 19 9.20 2.77 -18.05
N THR A 20 9.84 3.88 -18.39
CA THR A 20 9.94 4.42 -19.75
C THR A 20 10.98 3.66 -20.57
N MET A 21 12.08 3.24 -19.95
CA MET A 21 13.04 2.29 -20.54
C MET A 21 12.36 0.96 -20.87
N ARG A 22 11.57 0.41 -19.93
CA ARG A 22 10.82 -0.84 -20.13
C ARG A 22 9.83 -0.77 -21.29
N GLY A 23 9.09 0.34 -21.44
CA GLY A 23 8.19 0.56 -22.57
C GLY A 23 8.93 0.62 -23.90
N SER A 24 10.08 1.29 -23.93
CA SER A 24 10.90 1.44 -25.13
C SER A 24 11.50 0.09 -25.58
N ILE A 25 11.94 -0.75 -24.64
CA ILE A 25 12.49 -2.09 -24.93
C ILE A 25 11.42 -3.01 -25.54
N ILE A 26 10.20 -3.01 -25.00
CA ILE A 26 9.09 -3.82 -25.53
C ILE A 26 8.74 -3.41 -26.96
N ILE A 27 8.65 -2.10 -27.22
CA ILE A 27 8.35 -1.57 -28.56
C ILE A 27 9.45 -1.97 -29.56
N VAL A 28 10.72 -1.84 -29.19
CA VAL A 28 11.86 -2.24 -30.03
C VAL A 28 11.85 -3.75 -30.29
N SER A 29 11.54 -4.56 -29.28
CA SER A 29 11.52 -6.02 -29.39
C SER A 29 10.36 -6.51 -30.28
N SER A 30 9.18 -5.88 -30.17
CA SER A 30 8.05 -6.16 -31.06
C SER A 30 8.30 -5.71 -32.49
N LEU A 31 8.96 -4.57 -32.70
CA LEU A 31 9.37 -4.11 -34.04
C LEU A 31 10.35 -5.09 -34.69
N LEU A 32 11.36 -5.57 -33.94
CA LEU A 32 12.34 -6.54 -34.43
C LEU A 32 11.75 -7.90 -34.77
N ALA A 33 10.74 -8.35 -34.03
CA ALA A 33 10.01 -9.59 -34.33
C ALA A 33 9.25 -9.55 -35.67
N HIS A 34 8.97 -8.35 -36.20
CA HIS A 34 8.29 -8.14 -37.48
C HIS A 34 9.27 -7.75 -38.61
N MET A 35 10.57 -7.66 -38.32
CA MET A 35 11.58 -7.34 -39.33
C MET A 35 12.02 -8.62 -40.04
N THR A 36 11.78 -8.69 -41.34
CA THR A 36 12.21 -9.81 -42.21
C THR A 36 13.62 -9.62 -42.78
N ASN A 37 14.30 -8.53 -42.43
CA ASN A 37 15.61 -8.19 -42.97
C ASN A 37 16.74 -8.71 -42.07
N VAL A 38 17.47 -9.71 -42.60
CA VAL A 38 18.51 -10.48 -41.89
C VAL A 38 19.69 -9.61 -41.43
N GLU A 39 20.03 -8.52 -42.11
CA GLU A 39 21.11 -7.62 -41.67
C GLU A 39 20.73 -6.78 -40.46
N LEU A 40 19.48 -6.33 -40.37
CA LEU A 40 18.98 -5.59 -39.21
C LEU A 40 18.80 -6.52 -37.99
N ILE A 41 18.42 -7.79 -38.21
CA ILE A 41 18.41 -8.81 -37.15
C ILE A 41 19.82 -9.07 -36.61
N LYS A 42 20.85 -9.06 -37.47
CA LYS A 42 22.25 -9.20 -37.02
C LYS A 42 22.74 -7.95 -36.28
N LEU A 43 22.40 -6.76 -36.75
CA LEU A 43 22.82 -5.50 -36.16
C LEU A 43 22.16 -5.27 -34.78
N PHE A 44 20.85 -5.46 -34.69
CA PHE A 44 20.10 -5.24 -33.45
C PHE A 44 19.97 -6.50 -32.58
N GLY A 45 20.22 -7.69 -33.09
CA GLY A 45 20.11 -8.94 -32.33
C GLY A 45 21.19 -9.05 -31.24
N ALA A 46 22.40 -8.58 -31.52
CA ALA A 46 23.47 -8.49 -30.53
C ALA A 46 23.14 -7.48 -29.42
N ASP A 47 22.63 -6.29 -29.80
CA ASP A 47 22.22 -5.25 -28.85
C ASP A 47 20.98 -5.66 -28.04
N CYS A 48 20.00 -6.34 -28.64
CA CYS A 48 18.85 -6.88 -27.92
C CYS A 48 19.23 -8.04 -26.99
N HIS A 49 20.17 -8.89 -27.38
CA HIS A 49 20.72 -9.90 -26.49
C HIS A 49 21.44 -9.24 -25.31
N LYS A 50 22.25 -8.22 -25.57
CA LYS A 50 22.92 -7.43 -24.54
C LYS A 50 21.93 -6.74 -23.60
N ILE A 51 20.90 -6.06 -24.11
CA ILE A 51 19.83 -5.45 -23.31
C ILE A 51 19.06 -6.50 -22.50
N ARG A 52 18.82 -7.69 -23.06
CA ARG A 52 18.19 -8.79 -22.34
C ARG A 52 19.07 -9.32 -21.22
N MET A 53 20.38 -9.45 -21.44
CA MET A 53 21.35 -9.86 -20.42
C MET A 53 21.46 -8.79 -19.33
N GLU A 54 21.60 -7.51 -19.68
CA GLU A 54 21.59 -6.39 -18.73
C GLU A 54 20.27 -6.34 -17.93
N TYR A 55 19.14 -6.66 -18.55
CA TYR A 55 17.87 -6.80 -17.86
C TYR A 55 17.85 -7.99 -16.90
N GLN A 56 18.40 -9.15 -17.29
CA GLN A 56 18.51 -10.31 -16.41
C GLN A 56 19.45 -10.04 -15.23
N ASP A 57 20.56 -9.33 -15.46
CA ASP A 57 21.47 -8.90 -14.39
C ASP A 57 20.79 -7.89 -13.46
N LEU A 58 20.03 -6.92 -13.97
CA LEU A 58 19.24 -6.00 -13.16
C LEU A 58 18.14 -6.71 -12.35
N MET A 59 17.53 -7.75 -12.92
CA MET A 59 16.55 -8.59 -12.19
C MET A 59 17.24 -9.37 -11.09
N LYS A 60 18.40 -9.96 -11.37
CA LYS A 60 19.19 -10.72 -10.42
C LYS A 60 19.73 -9.84 -9.29
N MET A 61 20.21 -8.63 -9.60
CA MET A 61 20.55 -7.62 -8.60
C MET A 61 19.34 -7.23 -7.74
N GLY A 62 18.15 -7.08 -8.35
CA GLY A 62 16.92 -6.81 -7.59
C GLY A 62 16.49 -7.99 -6.70
N GLU A 63 16.78 -9.23 -7.10
CA GLU A 63 16.56 -10.44 -6.29
C GLU A 63 17.59 -10.55 -5.16
N GLU A 64 18.86 -10.25 -5.43
CA GLU A 64 19.95 -10.22 -4.44
C GLU A 64 19.73 -9.11 -3.40
N GLU A 65 19.30 -7.91 -3.81
CA GLU A 65 18.90 -6.83 -2.89
C GLU A 65 17.66 -7.22 -2.06
N ALA A 66 16.68 -7.90 -2.66
CA ALA A 66 15.50 -8.41 -1.94
C ALA A 66 15.85 -9.56 -0.98
N GLU A 67 16.91 -10.33 -1.26
CA GLU A 67 17.49 -11.33 -0.36
C GLU A 67 18.17 -10.63 0.84
N GLU A 68 18.99 -9.61 0.58
CA GLU A 68 19.71 -8.83 1.60
C GLU A 68 18.77 -8.09 2.58
N HIS A 69 17.58 -7.72 2.13
CA HIS A 69 16.60 -6.98 2.95
C HIS A 69 15.58 -7.86 3.68
N ARG A 70 15.69 -9.19 3.61
CA ARG A 70 14.87 -10.08 4.43
C ARG A 70 15.20 -9.89 5.89
N GLN A 71 14.15 -9.70 6.68
CA GLN A 71 14.28 -9.62 8.12
C GLN A 71 13.70 -10.88 8.74
N GLU A 72 14.51 -11.57 9.52
CA GLU A 72 14.03 -12.64 10.38
C GLU A 72 13.00 -12.08 11.38
N MET A 73 12.01 -12.91 11.70
CA MET A 73 11.05 -12.57 12.73
C MET A 73 11.73 -12.58 14.09
N SER A 74 11.65 -11.46 14.80
CA SER A 74 11.96 -11.40 16.23
C SER A 74 11.03 -12.30 17.05
N GLU A 75 11.45 -12.68 18.25
CA GLU A 75 10.62 -13.47 19.18
C GLU A 75 9.26 -12.82 19.45
N THR A 76 9.22 -11.49 19.54
CA THR A 76 7.98 -10.74 19.72
C THR A 76 7.08 -10.83 18.49
N GLU A 77 7.64 -10.82 17.28
CA GLU A 77 6.88 -11.04 16.06
C GLU A 77 6.35 -12.46 15.99
N ILE A 78 7.17 -13.47 16.28
CA ILE A 78 6.75 -14.88 16.31
C ILE A 78 5.58 -15.07 17.29
N LYS A 79 5.69 -14.53 18.50
CA LYS A 79 4.65 -14.64 19.53
C LYS A 79 3.31 -14.01 19.12
N ASN A 80 3.35 -12.90 18.37
CA ASN A 80 2.16 -12.12 18.04
C ASN A 80 1.67 -12.33 16.60
N TRP A 81 2.35 -13.17 15.81
CA TRP A 81 2.00 -13.39 14.42
C TRP A 81 0.64 -14.09 14.29
N ALA A 82 -0.16 -13.65 13.33
CA ALA A 82 -1.37 -14.31 12.88
C ALA A 82 -1.46 -14.18 11.36
N SER A 83 -2.10 -15.13 10.71
CA SER A 83 -2.37 -15.04 9.28
C SER A 83 -3.43 -13.98 8.96
N LEU A 84 -3.47 -13.49 7.73
CA LEU A 84 -4.54 -12.58 7.28
C LEU A 84 -5.92 -13.24 7.38
N ALA A 85 -6.01 -14.56 7.20
CA ALA A 85 -7.24 -15.30 7.39
C ALA A 85 -7.72 -15.20 8.85
N GLU A 86 -6.85 -15.54 9.82
CA GLU A 86 -7.16 -15.39 11.25
C GLU A 86 -7.54 -13.95 11.62
N ILE A 87 -6.86 -12.95 11.05
CA ILE A 87 -7.16 -11.54 11.29
C ILE A 87 -8.53 -11.16 10.74
N ARG A 88 -8.87 -11.57 9.51
CA ARG A 88 -10.19 -11.32 8.93
C ARG A 88 -11.30 -11.98 9.76
N ASP A 89 -11.10 -13.21 10.20
CA ASP A 89 -12.04 -13.91 11.07
C ASP A 89 -12.21 -13.19 12.42
N ALA A 90 -11.11 -12.74 13.02
CA ALA A 90 -11.14 -11.96 14.25
C ALA A 90 -11.87 -10.61 14.08
N VAL A 91 -11.69 -9.93 12.95
CA VAL A 91 -12.43 -8.70 12.62
C VAL A 91 -13.92 -8.98 12.44
N ASN A 92 -14.28 -10.09 11.82
CA ASN A 92 -15.68 -10.50 11.67
C ASN A 92 -16.33 -10.85 13.02
N LEU A 93 -15.60 -11.51 13.93
CA LEU A 93 -16.06 -11.78 15.29
C LEU A 93 -16.22 -10.48 16.09
N LEU A 94 -15.27 -9.55 15.97
CA LEU A 94 -15.36 -8.21 16.57
C LEU A 94 -16.58 -7.45 16.04
N ALA A 95 -16.86 -7.52 14.73
CA ALA A 95 -18.03 -6.87 14.13
C ALA A 95 -19.36 -7.40 14.70
N LYS A 96 -19.44 -8.70 14.98
CA LYS A 96 -20.62 -9.34 15.60
C LYS A 96 -20.80 -8.99 17.08
N SER A 97 -19.76 -8.53 17.77
CA SER A 97 -19.77 -8.26 19.20
C SER A 97 -19.79 -6.77 19.55
N VAL A 98 -19.92 -5.88 18.55
CA VAL A 98 -20.00 -4.43 18.73
C VAL A 98 -21.15 -4.07 19.66
N LYS A 99 -20.85 -3.36 20.76
CA LYS A 99 -21.86 -2.89 21.72
C LYS A 99 -22.17 -1.40 21.60
N ASN A 100 -21.24 -0.63 21.04
CA ASN A 100 -21.35 0.83 20.94
C ASN A 100 -20.52 1.36 19.75
N VAL A 101 -20.65 2.65 19.47
CA VAL A 101 -19.94 3.32 18.36
C VAL A 101 -18.41 3.31 18.50
N TYR A 102 -17.88 3.20 19.71
CA TYR A 102 -16.43 3.16 19.96
C TYR A 102 -15.84 1.76 19.75
N ASP A 103 -16.64 0.71 19.92
CA ASP A 103 -16.28 -0.64 19.47
C ASP A 103 -16.39 -0.70 17.94
N PHE A 104 -17.46 -0.11 17.37
CA PHE A 104 -17.68 -0.08 15.93
C PHE A 104 -16.54 0.62 15.17
N GLN A 105 -16.01 1.73 15.69
CA GLN A 105 -14.89 2.41 15.03
C GLN A 105 -13.63 1.53 14.97
N ARG A 106 -13.46 0.51 15.83
CA ARG A 106 -12.37 -0.48 15.66
C ARG A 106 -12.57 -1.30 14.40
N VAL A 107 -13.79 -1.79 14.18
CA VAL A 107 -14.16 -2.56 12.98
C VAL A 107 -13.87 -1.74 11.72
N VAL A 108 -14.32 -0.47 11.72
CA VAL A 108 -14.07 0.46 10.61
C VAL A 108 -12.57 0.59 10.34
N TRP A 109 -11.77 0.82 11.39
CA TRP A 109 -10.32 0.94 11.25
C TRP A 109 -9.68 -0.32 10.66
N TYR A 110 -10.03 -1.50 11.18
CA TYR A 110 -9.46 -2.76 10.69
C TYR A 110 -9.84 -3.04 9.23
N LYS A 111 -11.10 -2.81 8.85
CA LYS A 111 -11.52 -2.98 7.46
C LYS A 111 -10.81 -1.99 6.52
N MET A 112 -10.63 -0.74 6.95
CA MET A 112 -9.86 0.26 6.19
C MET A 112 -8.39 -0.16 6.02
N GLU A 113 -7.71 -0.58 7.09
CA GLU A 113 -6.30 -0.97 7.06
C GLU A 113 -6.07 -2.27 6.25
N LEU A 114 -7.02 -3.20 6.26
CA LEU A 114 -6.98 -4.43 5.44
C LEU A 114 -7.22 -4.16 3.95
N ALA A 115 -8.03 -3.15 3.61
CA ALA A 115 -8.28 -2.76 2.22
C ALA A 115 -7.14 -1.90 1.66
N GLN A 116 -6.66 -0.95 2.47
CA GLN A 116 -5.54 -0.08 2.14
C GLN A 116 -4.68 0.08 3.39
N THR A 117 -3.56 -0.64 3.43
CA THR A 117 -2.64 -0.57 4.56
C THR A 117 -1.78 0.68 4.46
N VAL A 118 -1.94 1.62 5.39
CA VAL A 118 -1.19 2.89 5.41
C VAL A 118 -0.36 3.00 6.69
N ARG A 119 0.43 4.07 6.79
CA ARG A 119 1.31 4.33 7.94
C ARG A 119 0.56 4.84 9.19
N ASN A 120 -0.38 4.09 9.79
CA ASN A 120 -1.07 4.45 11.06
C ASN A 120 -1.58 5.90 11.15
N GLU A 121 -1.96 6.51 10.03
CA GLU A 121 -2.37 7.92 10.00
C GLU A 121 -3.87 8.11 10.12
N TYR A 122 -4.65 7.04 10.08
CA TYR A 122 -6.11 7.14 10.04
C TYR A 122 -6.74 7.89 11.23
N HIS A 123 -6.09 7.89 12.40
CA HIS A 123 -6.60 8.62 13.56
C HIS A 123 -6.60 10.15 13.42
N THR A 124 -5.86 10.70 12.44
CA THR A 124 -5.86 12.14 12.15
C THR A 124 -6.94 12.54 11.16
N LEU A 125 -7.66 11.58 10.55
CA LEU A 125 -8.69 11.85 9.56
C LEU A 125 -9.85 12.66 10.15
N LYS A 126 -9.99 13.88 9.65
CA LYS A 126 -11.16 14.72 9.89
C LYS A 126 -12.28 14.39 8.90
N VAL A 127 -13.53 14.50 9.38
CA VAL A 127 -14.77 14.35 8.58
C VAL A 127 -15.48 15.68 8.34
N ARG A 128 -15.09 16.72 9.08
CA ARG A 128 -15.61 18.09 8.98
C ARG A 128 -14.58 19.07 9.54
N ASN A 129 -14.81 20.37 9.31
CA ASN A 129 -13.98 21.46 9.86
C ASN A 129 -12.47 21.25 9.60
N PHE A 130 -12.14 20.72 8.43
CA PHE A 130 -10.76 20.48 8.01
C PHE A 130 -10.29 21.54 7.03
N ASN A 131 -9.01 21.85 7.09
CA ASN A 131 -8.31 22.59 6.04
C ASN A 131 -7.76 21.59 5.02
N VAL A 132 -8.19 21.72 3.77
CA VAL A 132 -7.84 20.83 2.65
C VAL A 132 -6.34 20.77 2.36
N ASP A 133 -5.58 21.79 2.74
CA ASP A 133 -4.15 21.91 2.45
C ASP A 133 -3.27 21.29 3.55
N THR A 134 -3.78 21.22 4.80
CA THR A 134 -2.95 20.86 5.96
C THR A 134 -3.46 19.68 6.75
N ASP A 135 -4.77 19.42 6.76
CA ASP A 135 -5.36 18.34 7.55
C ASP A 135 -5.48 17.06 6.72
N ASN A 136 -5.32 15.90 7.36
CA ASN A 136 -5.78 14.64 6.80
C ASN A 136 -7.31 14.59 6.91
N TYR A 137 -7.99 14.20 5.84
CA TYR A 137 -9.44 14.17 5.83
C TYR A 137 -10.01 13.02 5.01
N ILE A 138 -11.28 12.72 5.28
CA ILE A 138 -12.08 11.74 4.55
C ILE A 138 -13.38 12.39 4.15
N GLU A 139 -13.78 12.20 2.90
CA GLU A 139 -15.00 12.74 2.33
C GLU A 139 -15.76 11.66 1.57
N ARG A 140 -17.09 11.69 1.68
CA ARG A 140 -17.96 10.84 0.87
C ARG A 140 -18.16 11.48 -0.49
N ASN A 141 -17.86 10.73 -1.54
CA ASN A 141 -18.03 11.13 -2.92
C ASN A 141 -18.91 10.11 -3.66
N GLY A 142 -19.47 10.53 -4.80
CA GLY A 142 -20.30 9.69 -5.65
C GLY A 142 -21.77 10.07 -5.64
N ASN A 143 -22.51 9.41 -6.52
CA ASN A 143 -23.90 9.68 -6.85
C ASN A 143 -24.71 8.38 -6.85
N SER A 144 -25.93 8.40 -7.40
CA SER A 144 -26.84 7.25 -7.49
C SER A 144 -26.24 6.01 -8.18
N THR A 145 -25.18 6.15 -8.98
CA THR A 145 -24.52 5.06 -9.71
C THR A 145 -23.32 4.44 -8.97
N GLY A 146 -22.91 4.99 -7.82
CA GLY A 146 -21.85 4.42 -6.99
C GLY A 146 -21.30 5.41 -5.97
N SER A 147 -21.34 5.05 -4.69
CA SER A 147 -20.73 5.82 -3.60
C SER A 147 -19.32 5.30 -3.29
N PHE A 148 -18.40 6.20 -2.99
CA PHE A 148 -17.05 5.88 -2.52
C PHE A 148 -16.58 6.88 -1.48
N PHE A 149 -15.54 6.53 -0.73
CA PHE A 149 -14.83 7.47 0.13
C PHE A 149 -13.50 7.87 -0.51
N LYS A 150 -13.23 9.18 -0.53
CA LYS A 150 -11.91 9.71 -0.83
C LYS A 150 -11.23 10.07 0.48
N ILE A 151 -10.05 9.52 0.70
CA ILE A 151 -9.19 9.84 1.83
C ILE A 151 -8.01 10.63 1.30
N VAL A 152 -7.72 11.75 1.95
CA VAL A 152 -6.57 12.60 1.64
C VAL A 152 -5.65 12.62 2.84
N LEU A 153 -4.41 12.19 2.61
CA LEU A 153 -3.32 12.27 3.57
C LEU A 153 -2.37 13.37 3.12
N ASN A 154 -2.40 14.51 3.80
CA ASN A 154 -1.48 15.62 3.62
C ASN A 154 -0.19 15.35 4.38
N ASP A 155 0.92 15.90 3.88
CA ASP A 155 2.27 15.69 4.40
C ASP A 155 2.64 14.21 4.63
N PHE A 156 2.15 13.32 3.77
CA PHE A 156 2.46 11.90 3.91
C PHE A 156 3.93 11.66 3.58
N LYS A 157 4.66 11.08 4.52
CA LYS A 157 6.11 10.83 4.38
C LYS A 157 6.39 9.73 3.37
N THR A 158 6.98 10.12 2.24
CA THR A 158 7.59 9.23 1.23
C THR A 158 9.12 9.21 1.38
N GLU A 159 9.84 8.43 0.57
CA GLU A 159 11.32 8.30 0.65
C GLU A 159 12.08 9.62 0.43
N GLY A 160 11.53 10.55 -0.34
CA GLY A 160 12.22 11.79 -0.71
C GLY A 160 11.46 13.08 -0.40
N SER A 161 10.20 13.00 0.01
CA SER A 161 9.38 14.20 0.27
C SER A 161 8.17 13.92 1.16
N LEU A 162 7.61 14.98 1.74
CA LEU A 162 6.24 15.01 2.22
C LEU A 162 5.35 15.34 1.02
N SER A 163 4.38 14.50 0.72
CA SER A 163 3.48 14.72 -0.41
C SER A 163 2.05 14.36 -0.06
N ARG A 164 1.10 15.05 -0.71
CA ARG A 164 -0.31 14.72 -0.62
C ARG A 164 -0.58 13.38 -1.32
N GLN A 165 -1.26 12.48 -0.62
CA GLN A 165 -1.69 11.18 -1.14
C GLN A 165 -3.21 11.06 -1.10
N GLU A 166 -3.77 10.45 -2.14
CA GLU A 166 -5.22 10.25 -2.26
C GLU A 166 -5.53 8.75 -2.37
N ILE A 167 -6.47 8.29 -1.56
CA ILE A 167 -6.93 6.90 -1.53
C ILE A 167 -8.42 6.88 -1.83
N ILE A 168 -8.82 6.02 -2.76
CA ILE A 168 -10.23 5.78 -3.10
C ILE A 168 -10.65 4.44 -2.52
N MET A 169 -11.68 4.46 -1.67
CA MET A 169 -12.32 3.27 -1.12
C MET A 169 -13.70 3.12 -1.75
N SER A 170 -13.82 2.17 -2.69
CA SER A 170 -15.04 1.95 -3.49
C SER A 170 -15.71 0.60 -3.26
N ASP A 171 -15.15 -0.26 -2.40
CA ASP A 171 -15.79 -1.52 -2.02
C ASP A 171 -17.12 -1.25 -1.31
N PRO A 172 -18.28 -1.76 -1.80
CA PRO A 172 -19.59 -1.40 -1.26
C PRO A 172 -19.77 -1.72 0.23
N GLU A 173 -19.24 -2.84 0.71
CA GLU A 173 -19.35 -3.25 2.10
C GLU A 173 -18.53 -2.33 3.01
N LEU A 174 -17.30 -2.01 2.60
CA LEU A 174 -16.42 -1.06 3.27
C LEU A 174 -17.03 0.34 3.28
N VAL A 175 -17.54 0.82 2.14
CA VAL A 175 -18.20 2.13 2.02
C VAL A 175 -19.38 2.23 2.97
N SER A 176 -20.26 1.22 3.01
CA SER A 176 -21.39 1.18 3.94
C SER A 176 -20.94 1.20 5.41
N THR A 177 -19.88 0.45 5.72
CA THR A 177 -19.30 0.39 7.07
C THR A 177 -18.73 1.75 7.50
N ILE A 178 -17.97 2.42 6.61
CA ILE A 178 -17.42 3.76 6.87
C ILE A 178 -18.54 4.80 6.98
N ASP A 179 -19.52 4.78 6.07
CA ASP A 179 -20.62 5.75 6.05
C ASP A 179 -21.42 5.74 7.35
N SER A 180 -21.68 4.55 7.90
CA SER A 180 -22.35 4.40 9.21
C SER A 180 -21.64 5.17 10.32
N LEU A 181 -20.30 5.12 10.35
CA LEU A 181 -19.52 5.88 11.33
C LEU A 181 -19.44 7.36 10.97
N TYR A 182 -19.18 7.67 9.70
CA TYR A 182 -19.06 9.02 9.17
C TYR A 182 -20.31 9.87 9.45
N GLN A 183 -21.50 9.36 9.11
CA GLN A 183 -22.78 10.04 9.38
C GLN A 183 -23.02 10.25 10.87
N HIS A 184 -22.65 9.27 11.71
CA HIS A 184 -22.73 9.43 13.16
C HIS A 184 -21.87 10.61 13.63
N ARG A 185 -20.64 10.76 13.12
CA ARG A 185 -19.74 11.87 13.47
C ARG A 185 -20.30 13.21 13.03
N LEU A 186 -20.82 13.30 11.81
CA LEU A 186 -21.47 14.52 11.30
C LEU A 186 -22.66 14.93 12.17
N LYS A 187 -23.57 13.99 12.46
CA LYS A 187 -24.77 14.23 13.29
C LYS A 187 -24.43 14.69 14.71
N ARG A 188 -23.31 14.24 15.27
CA ARG A 188 -22.86 14.59 16.63
C ARG A 188 -21.94 15.82 16.67
N GLY A 189 -21.61 16.41 15.53
CA GLY A 189 -20.67 17.54 15.48
C GLY A 189 -19.24 17.16 15.87
N ILE A 190 -18.82 15.93 15.59
CA ILE A 190 -17.47 15.45 15.90
C ILE A 190 -16.57 15.62 14.67
N ASP A 191 -15.42 16.25 14.86
CA ASP A 191 -14.52 16.62 13.75
C ASP A 191 -13.72 15.45 13.17
N TYR A 192 -13.39 14.43 13.98
CA TYR A 192 -12.53 13.32 13.58
C TYR A 192 -13.32 12.03 13.40
N LEU A 193 -12.89 11.19 12.44
CA LEU A 193 -13.51 9.88 12.21
C LEU A 193 -13.32 8.97 13.43
N PHE A 194 -12.10 8.91 13.94
CA PHE A 194 -11.73 8.14 15.14
C PHE A 194 -11.49 9.06 16.34
N VAL A 195 -12.22 8.81 17.42
CA VAL A 195 -12.17 9.62 18.63
C VAL A 195 -12.21 8.79 19.90
N LYS A 196 -11.68 9.36 20.98
CA LYS A 196 -11.87 8.86 22.33
C LYS A 196 -13.34 8.94 22.73
N GLN A 197 -13.71 8.27 23.82
CA GLN A 197 -15.08 8.28 24.35
C GLN A 197 -15.62 9.67 24.71
N ASN A 198 -14.72 10.64 24.95
CA ASN A 198 -15.07 12.03 25.20
C ASN A 198 -15.17 12.88 23.91
N GLY A 199 -15.16 12.27 22.73
CA GLY A 199 -15.24 12.95 21.43
C GLY A 199 -13.96 13.65 20.98
N LYS A 200 -12.89 13.65 21.78
CA LYS A 200 -11.61 14.27 21.42
C LYS A 200 -10.75 13.34 20.55
N LYS A 201 -9.89 13.94 19.72
CA LYS A 201 -8.92 13.19 18.90
C LYS A 201 -8.02 12.28 19.75
N PHE A 202 -7.59 11.18 19.15
CA PHE A 202 -6.57 10.34 19.75
C PHE A 202 -5.18 10.98 19.64
N GLU A 203 -4.32 10.65 20.59
CA GLU A 203 -2.87 10.77 20.43
C GLU A 203 -2.32 9.47 19.83
N ASN A 204 -1.21 9.56 19.10
CA ASN A 204 -0.55 8.42 18.42
C ASN A 204 -0.46 7.16 19.29
N GLN A 205 0.09 7.29 20.51
CA GLN A 205 0.29 6.16 21.41
C GLN A 205 -1.03 5.56 21.88
N LYS A 206 -2.00 6.40 22.24
CA LYS A 206 -3.32 5.94 22.68
C LYS A 206 -4.09 5.28 21.56
N PHE A 207 -3.93 5.75 20.33
CA PHE A 207 -4.51 5.11 19.15
C PHE A 207 -3.90 3.74 18.89
N ALA A 208 -2.57 3.61 18.99
CA ALA A 208 -1.89 2.33 18.82
C ALA A 208 -2.37 1.28 19.83
N THR A 209 -2.53 1.66 21.11
CA THR A 209 -3.13 0.80 22.13
C THR A 209 -4.59 0.45 21.80
N PHE A 210 -5.38 1.45 21.40
CA PHE A 210 -6.79 1.25 21.02
C PHE A 210 -6.96 0.23 19.90
N VAL A 211 -6.07 0.25 18.91
CA VAL A 211 -6.01 -0.74 17.83
C VAL A 211 -5.66 -2.11 18.39
N ILE A 212 -4.51 -2.25 19.07
CA ILE A 212 -4.01 -3.53 19.60
C ILE A 212 -5.08 -4.24 20.45
N ASP A 213 -5.71 -3.50 21.36
CA ASP A 213 -6.71 -4.05 22.27
C ASP A 213 -7.98 -4.54 21.54
N GLY A 214 -8.21 -4.07 20.30
CA GLY A 214 -9.39 -4.43 19.51
C GLY A 214 -9.44 -5.90 19.08
N LEU A 215 -8.29 -6.51 18.73
CA LEU A 215 -8.23 -7.91 18.31
C LEU A 215 -7.58 -8.85 19.33
N THR A 216 -6.93 -8.31 20.37
CA THR A 216 -6.17 -9.13 21.34
C THR A 216 -7.01 -10.28 21.92
N GLY A 217 -8.27 -10.03 22.31
CA GLY A 217 -9.15 -11.07 22.84
C GLY A 217 -9.60 -12.13 21.82
N TYR A 218 -9.65 -11.77 20.54
CA TYR A 218 -10.06 -12.67 19.45
C TYR A 218 -8.89 -13.46 18.87
N LEU A 219 -7.66 -13.04 19.14
CA LEU A 219 -6.44 -13.66 18.65
C LEU A 219 -5.64 -14.34 19.79
N GLY A 220 -6.33 -14.83 20.83
CA GLY A 220 -5.69 -15.59 21.91
C GLY A 220 -4.62 -14.80 22.66
N GLY A 221 -4.77 -13.48 22.80
CA GLY A 221 -3.82 -12.62 23.50
C GLY A 221 -2.71 -12.04 22.61
N ARG A 222 -2.67 -12.36 21.30
CA ARG A 222 -1.71 -11.78 20.36
C ARG A 222 -1.97 -10.29 20.17
N ARG A 223 -0.90 -9.50 20.24
CA ARG A 223 -0.94 -8.03 20.17
C ARG A 223 -0.60 -7.55 18.77
N ILE A 224 -1.61 -7.40 17.92
CA ILE A 224 -1.45 -6.96 16.53
C ILE A 224 -1.87 -5.49 16.39
N GLY A 225 -0.88 -4.59 16.29
CA GLY A 225 -1.08 -3.19 15.93
C GLY A 225 -0.84 -2.92 14.45
N SER A 226 -1.03 -1.68 13.98
CA SER A 226 -0.83 -1.29 12.57
C SER A 226 0.52 -1.72 11.98
N GLN A 227 1.62 -1.57 12.73
CA GLN A 227 2.93 -1.98 12.23
C GLN A 227 3.04 -3.50 12.04
N MET A 228 2.48 -4.28 12.96
CA MET A 228 2.48 -5.75 12.86
C MET A 228 1.59 -6.20 11.70
N LEU A 229 0.38 -5.62 11.60
CA LEU A 229 -0.55 -5.89 10.51
C LEU A 229 0.09 -5.58 9.15
N ARG A 230 0.82 -4.46 9.04
CA ARG A 230 1.57 -4.12 7.83
C ARG A 230 2.59 -5.18 7.45
N LYS A 231 3.37 -5.69 8.41
CA LYS A 231 4.34 -6.76 8.18
C LYS A 231 3.64 -8.03 7.70
N ILE A 232 2.53 -8.41 8.34
CA ILE A 232 1.74 -9.59 7.97
C ILE A 232 1.19 -9.46 6.54
N VAL A 233 0.57 -8.32 6.21
CA VAL A 233 0.03 -8.04 4.86
C VAL A 233 1.12 -8.14 3.80
N VAL A 234 2.29 -7.54 4.04
CA VAL A 234 3.41 -7.58 3.11
C VAL A 234 3.96 -9.00 2.97
N THR A 235 4.22 -9.69 4.08
CA THR A 235 4.77 -11.04 4.07
C THR A 235 3.86 -12.02 3.34
N GLU A 236 2.55 -11.98 3.59
CA GLU A 236 1.61 -12.87 2.90
C GLU A 236 1.42 -12.51 1.43
N PHE A 237 1.37 -11.22 1.09
CA PHE A 237 1.33 -10.82 -0.32
C PHE A 237 2.56 -11.32 -1.07
N ARG A 238 3.73 -11.31 -0.44
CA ARG A 238 5.00 -11.76 -1.04
C ARG A 238 5.20 -13.28 -0.94
N HIS A 239 4.22 -14.02 -0.46
CA HIS A 239 4.28 -15.48 -0.50
C HIS A 239 4.06 -15.95 -1.94
N GLY A 240 5.07 -16.62 -2.50
CA GLY A 240 5.10 -17.07 -3.90
C GLY A 240 5.64 -16.03 -4.87
N GLU A 241 5.75 -16.42 -6.15
CA GLU A 241 6.21 -15.53 -7.21
C GLU A 241 5.16 -14.45 -7.50
N LYS A 242 5.62 -13.19 -7.60
CA LYS A 242 4.81 -12.03 -7.98
C LYS A 242 5.42 -11.33 -9.17
N THR A 243 4.59 -10.97 -10.12
CA THR A 243 5.01 -10.15 -11.26
C THR A 243 5.44 -8.76 -10.78
N ILE A 244 6.32 -8.11 -11.56
CA ILE A 244 6.73 -6.72 -11.30
C ILE A 244 5.53 -5.77 -11.22
N LYS A 245 4.48 -6.04 -12.03
CA LYS A 245 3.26 -5.23 -12.03
C LYS A 245 2.52 -5.36 -10.71
N GLU A 246 2.31 -6.58 -10.22
CA GLU A 246 1.66 -6.84 -8.93
C GLU A 246 2.45 -6.20 -7.78
N ASN A 247 3.78 -6.32 -7.80
CA ASN A 247 4.63 -5.69 -6.79
C ASN A 247 4.51 -4.16 -6.81
N LYS A 248 4.50 -3.55 -8.00
CA LYS A 248 4.33 -2.10 -8.14
C LYS A 248 2.95 -1.65 -7.65
N GLU A 249 1.89 -2.35 -8.03
CA GLU A 249 0.52 -2.05 -7.60
C GLU A 249 0.38 -2.20 -6.08
N PHE A 250 0.97 -3.24 -5.50
CA PHE A 250 0.97 -3.44 -4.06
C PHE A 250 1.73 -2.34 -3.31
N SER A 251 2.93 -1.97 -3.77
CA SER A 251 3.68 -0.88 -3.14
C SER A 251 2.96 0.47 -3.25
N GLN A 252 2.30 0.72 -4.38
CA GLN A 252 1.40 1.88 -4.55
C GLN A 252 0.23 1.85 -3.55
N LYS A 253 -0.40 0.70 -3.33
CA LYS A 253 -1.43 0.52 -2.28
C LYS A 253 -0.89 0.74 -0.86
N MET A 254 0.40 0.54 -0.65
CA MET A 254 1.05 0.80 0.63
C MET A 254 1.50 2.27 0.78
N LEU A 255 1.31 3.09 -0.25
CA LEU A 255 1.89 4.44 -0.39
C LEU A 255 3.42 4.44 -0.18
N HIS A 256 4.08 3.35 -0.57
CA HIS A 256 5.51 3.15 -0.42
C HIS A 256 6.18 2.96 -1.77
N SER A 257 7.50 3.17 -1.82
CA SER A 257 8.30 2.61 -2.91
C SER A 257 8.33 1.09 -2.83
N ALA A 258 8.65 0.45 -3.95
CA ALA A 258 8.83 -1.01 -3.99
C ALA A 258 9.85 -1.47 -2.94
N TYR A 259 10.96 -0.74 -2.84
CA TYR A 259 12.02 -0.96 -1.88
C TYR A 259 11.54 -0.83 -0.42
N MET A 260 10.85 0.25 -0.06
CA MET A 260 10.35 0.42 1.31
C MET A 260 9.35 -0.64 1.73
N SER A 261 8.57 -1.16 0.78
CA SER A 261 7.66 -2.26 1.08
C SER A 261 8.41 -3.55 1.46
N GLU A 262 9.58 -3.82 0.86
CA GLU A 262 10.35 -5.05 1.11
C GLU A 262 10.88 -5.12 2.55
N ARG A 263 11.20 -3.97 3.16
CA ARG A 263 11.66 -3.91 4.57
C ARG A 263 10.63 -4.43 5.59
N TYR A 264 9.35 -4.55 5.19
CA TYR A 264 8.29 -5.11 6.02
C TYR A 264 8.13 -6.63 5.86
N ARG A 265 8.75 -7.22 4.83
CA ARG A 265 8.73 -8.67 4.63
C ARG A 265 9.44 -9.36 5.79
N ARG A 266 8.88 -10.50 6.20
CA ARG A 266 9.40 -11.35 7.26
C ARG A 266 9.56 -12.77 6.78
N ILE A 267 10.66 -13.39 7.18
CA ILE A 267 10.91 -14.82 6.97
C ILE A 267 10.88 -15.54 8.30
N ARG A 268 10.26 -16.72 8.30
CA ARG A 268 10.28 -17.66 9.42
C ARG A 268 11.29 -18.74 9.06
N MET A 269 12.33 -18.89 9.86
CA MET A 269 13.22 -20.05 9.78
C MET A 269 12.54 -21.29 10.37
#